data_AF-A0A656DBA1-F1
#
_entry.id   AF-A0A656DBA1-F1
#
_cell.length_a   1.000
_cell.length_b   1.000
_cell.length_c   1.000
_cell.angle_alpha   90.00
_cell.angle_beta   90.00
_cell.angle_gamma   90.00
#
_symmetry.space_group_name_H-M   'P 1'
#
loop_
_entity.id
_entity.type
_entity.pdbx_description
1 polymer ?
#
loop_
_entity_poly.entity_id
_entity_poly.type
_entity_poly.pdbx_seq_one_letter_code
_entity_poly.pdbx_strand_id
1 'polypeptide(L)'
;NTGSQYAITLSDISGTLLANIGLDSNVVLNRISSTDTSGGYLYSDVNLLDAEIIVDGITIVRSSNKINDAISGVAIELKKSQNAGDTPVSITIKNDAVKVREAIDSFIKAYNDLVKFISDKTKTTSDGVRSIFSGDYTLMRLKTDLRLKVSGQVSTGALRFLSDIGIKTNQDGTLSISDGAKLDRLISTDVSQVESLFNSSDGIAVKLKEFINPFVQIGGVIDRRVNSGKEQIKQLDERIKSLNSLIDQRAEALRKQFAQLQSLYYAFTRQQTMIQQLTQILMP
;
A
#
# COMPACT_ATOMS: atom_id res chain seq x y z
N ASN A 1 4.62 -34.12 -12.36
CA ASN A 1 3.82 -34.50 -13.54
C ASN A 1 3.71 -36.00 -13.55
N THR A 2 2.62 -36.49 -12.98
CA THR A 2 2.17 -37.88 -13.08
C THR A 2 1.07 -37.94 -14.15
N GLY A 3 0.54 -39.12 -14.48
CA GLY A 3 -0.57 -39.24 -15.43
C GLY A 3 -0.24 -39.82 -16.80
N SER A 4 -1.26 -40.41 -17.42
CA SER A 4 -1.21 -41.10 -18.72
C SER A 4 -0.74 -40.19 -19.86
N GLN A 5 -0.99 -38.88 -19.78
CA GLN A 5 -0.55 -37.91 -20.78
C GLN A 5 0.98 -37.76 -20.89
N TYR A 6 1.72 -38.19 -19.87
CA TYR A 6 3.20 -38.19 -19.87
C TYR A 6 3.77 -39.58 -20.15
N ALA A 7 2.92 -40.54 -20.53
CA ALA A 7 3.37 -41.84 -20.98
C ALA A 7 4.23 -41.69 -22.24
N ILE A 8 5.40 -42.32 -22.22
CA ILE A 8 6.26 -42.42 -23.40
C ILE A 8 5.55 -43.35 -24.39
N THR A 9 5.16 -42.80 -25.54
CA THR A 9 4.63 -43.60 -26.65
C THR A 9 5.77 -43.87 -27.63
N LEU A 10 5.99 -45.15 -27.91
CA LEU A 10 6.97 -45.60 -28.90
C LEU A 10 6.19 -46.12 -30.11
N SER A 11 6.53 -45.64 -31.31
CA SER A 11 5.92 -46.07 -32.56
C SER A 11 6.97 -46.69 -33.49
N ASP A 12 6.69 -47.89 -34.00
CA ASP A 12 7.53 -48.56 -35.00
C ASP A 12 6.88 -48.50 -36.37
N ILE A 13 7.49 -47.75 -37.29
CA ILE A 13 7.02 -47.64 -38.68
C ILE A 13 7.28 -48.94 -39.45
N SER A 14 8.30 -49.70 -39.06
CA SER A 14 8.75 -50.94 -39.72
C SER A 14 8.13 -52.22 -39.12
N GLY A 15 7.51 -52.10 -37.94
CA GLY A 15 6.81 -53.19 -37.23
C GLY A 15 7.69 -54.27 -36.60
N THR A 16 9.02 -54.18 -36.67
CA THR A 16 9.93 -55.24 -36.20
C THR A 16 10.97 -54.78 -35.18
N LEU A 17 11.34 -53.49 -35.16
CA LEU A 17 12.35 -52.94 -34.29
C LEU A 17 11.93 -53.00 -32.82
N LEU A 18 10.71 -52.54 -32.48
CA LEU A 18 10.24 -52.54 -31.09
C LEU A 18 10.09 -53.96 -30.53
N ALA A 19 9.66 -54.92 -31.37
CA ALA A 19 9.61 -56.33 -31.01
C ALA A 19 11.02 -56.93 -30.78
N ASN A 20 11.97 -56.61 -31.64
CA ASN A 20 13.34 -57.12 -31.54
C ASN A 20 14.10 -56.61 -30.30
N ILE A 21 13.75 -55.42 -29.78
CA ILE A 21 14.34 -54.87 -28.55
C ILE A 21 13.49 -55.12 -27.30
N GLY A 22 12.40 -55.90 -27.42
CA GLY A 22 11.55 -56.27 -26.27
C GLY A 22 10.70 -55.12 -25.72
N LEU A 23 10.35 -54.13 -26.53
CA LEU A 23 9.50 -52.98 -26.19
C LEU A 23 8.23 -52.94 -27.06
N ASP A 24 7.72 -54.11 -27.46
CA ASP A 24 6.50 -54.20 -28.28
C ASP A 24 5.22 -53.84 -27.49
N SER A 25 4.11 -53.74 -28.21
CA SER A 25 2.79 -53.49 -27.62
C SER A 25 2.36 -54.56 -26.60
N ASN A 26 2.89 -55.79 -26.67
CA ASN A 26 2.58 -56.83 -25.68
C ASN A 26 3.29 -56.57 -24.35
N VAL A 27 4.48 -55.95 -24.34
CA VAL A 27 5.19 -55.55 -23.11
C VAL A 27 4.54 -54.32 -22.45
N VAL A 28 3.96 -53.42 -23.25
CA VAL A 28 3.21 -52.26 -22.75
C VAL A 28 1.82 -52.64 -22.22
N LEU A 29 1.20 -53.70 -22.75
CA LEU A 29 -0.08 -54.22 -22.27
C LEU A 29 0.07 -55.22 -21.10
N ASN A 30 1.17 -55.97 -21.03
CA ASN A 30 1.49 -56.88 -19.92
C ASN A 30 2.48 -56.24 -18.93
N ARG A 31 2.10 -55.10 -18.35
CA ARG A 31 2.90 -54.45 -17.33
C ARG A 31 2.94 -55.33 -16.09
N ILE A 32 4.12 -55.80 -15.70
CA ILE A 32 4.30 -56.57 -14.47
C ILE A 32 4.58 -55.59 -13.32
N SER A 33 3.80 -55.67 -12.24
CA SER A 33 4.05 -54.86 -11.04
C SER A 33 5.40 -55.24 -10.42
N SER A 34 6.15 -54.25 -9.94
CA SER A 34 7.37 -54.52 -9.17
C SER A 34 7.03 -55.25 -7.87
N THR A 35 7.87 -56.20 -7.47
CA THR A 35 7.85 -56.83 -6.14
C THR A 35 9.17 -56.53 -5.42
N ASP A 36 9.29 -56.92 -4.16
CA ASP A 36 10.54 -56.76 -3.38
C ASP A 36 11.74 -57.50 -4.01
N THR A 37 11.48 -58.49 -4.89
CA THR A 37 12.51 -59.35 -5.49
C THR A 37 12.53 -59.30 -7.03
N SER A 38 11.61 -58.56 -7.67
CA SER A 38 11.52 -58.45 -9.12
C SER A 38 11.27 -57.01 -9.56
N GLY A 39 12.12 -56.51 -10.46
CA GLY A 39 11.93 -55.21 -11.11
C GLY A 39 10.65 -55.20 -11.96
N GLY A 40 9.98 -54.05 -12.01
CA GLY A 40 8.70 -53.90 -12.71
C GLY A 40 8.15 -52.48 -12.59
N TYR A 41 6.90 -52.29 -13.01
CA TYR A 41 6.21 -51.00 -12.88
C TYR A 41 5.67 -50.82 -11.47
N LEU A 42 5.76 -49.60 -10.93
CA LEU A 42 5.15 -49.28 -9.64
C LEU A 42 3.62 -49.47 -9.66
N TYR A 43 3.00 -49.14 -10.80
CA TYR A 43 1.60 -49.40 -11.10
C TYR A 43 1.53 -50.09 -12.47
N SER A 44 1.08 -51.33 -12.52
CA SER A 44 0.89 -52.08 -13.77
C SER A 44 -0.35 -51.64 -14.53
N ASP A 45 -1.44 -51.36 -13.82
CA ASP A 45 -2.66 -50.81 -14.41
C ASP A 45 -2.44 -49.35 -14.83
N VAL A 46 -2.70 -49.05 -16.10
CA VAL A 46 -2.59 -47.71 -16.69
C VAL A 46 -3.65 -46.75 -16.17
N ASN A 47 -4.80 -47.27 -15.72
CA ASN A 47 -5.88 -46.47 -15.15
C ASN A 47 -5.51 -45.91 -13.77
N LEU A 48 -4.49 -46.47 -13.11
CA LEU A 48 -3.97 -45.99 -11.83
C LEU A 48 -2.93 -44.86 -11.97
N LEU A 49 -2.65 -44.41 -13.20
CA LEU A 49 -1.67 -43.35 -13.46
C LEU A 49 -2.28 -41.95 -13.35
N ASP A 50 -3.56 -41.81 -13.67
CA ASP A 50 -4.30 -40.56 -13.56
C ASP A 50 -5.00 -40.46 -12.20
N ALA A 51 -5.16 -39.24 -11.72
CA ALA A 51 -6.01 -38.95 -10.57
C ALA A 51 -7.48 -39.05 -10.97
N GLU A 52 -8.23 -39.89 -10.26
CA GLU A 52 -9.68 -40.01 -10.37
C GLU A 52 -10.33 -39.57 -9.06
N ILE A 53 -11.29 -38.65 -9.15
CA ILE A 53 -12.12 -38.23 -8.02
C ILE A 53 -13.59 -38.20 -8.42
N ILE A 54 -14.47 -38.37 -7.43
CA ILE A 54 -15.92 -38.20 -7.59
C ILE A 54 -16.32 -36.96 -6.81
N VAL A 55 -16.81 -35.94 -7.50
CA VAL A 55 -17.32 -34.69 -6.91
C VAL A 55 -18.82 -34.63 -7.15
N ASP A 56 -19.63 -34.66 -6.08
CA ASP A 56 -21.09 -34.65 -6.15
C ASP A 56 -21.71 -35.66 -7.15
N GLY A 57 -21.08 -36.84 -7.26
CA GLY A 57 -21.51 -37.91 -8.17
C GLY A 57 -20.94 -37.84 -9.59
N ILE A 58 -20.14 -36.82 -9.91
CA ILE A 58 -19.47 -36.67 -11.21
C ILE A 58 -18.03 -37.15 -11.10
N THR A 59 -17.65 -38.13 -11.93
CA THR A 59 -16.27 -38.61 -12.04
C THR A 59 -15.42 -37.62 -12.83
N ILE A 60 -14.29 -37.21 -12.26
CA ILE A 60 -13.33 -36.30 -12.86
C ILE A 60 -11.97 -36.99 -12.88
N VAL A 61 -11.38 -37.10 -14.08
CA VAL A 61 -10.06 -37.69 -14.29
C VAL A 61 -9.07 -36.60 -14.71
N ARG A 62 -7.90 -36.54 -14.07
CA ARG A 62 -6.83 -35.57 -14.37
C ARG A 62 -5.47 -36.24 -14.27
N SER A 63 -4.52 -35.80 -15.08
CA SER A 63 -3.15 -36.30 -15.00
C SER A 63 -2.42 -35.87 -13.71
N SER A 64 -2.88 -34.79 -13.07
CA SER A 64 -2.25 -34.19 -11.90
C SER A 64 -3.06 -34.39 -10.63
N ASN A 65 -2.37 -34.65 -9.51
CA ASN A 65 -2.95 -34.62 -8.16
C ASN A 65 -3.34 -33.20 -7.70
N LYS A 66 -3.04 -32.16 -8.49
CA LYS A 66 -3.54 -30.80 -8.29
C LYS A 66 -4.62 -30.52 -9.34
N ILE A 67 -5.86 -30.40 -8.88
CA ILE A 67 -7.06 -30.19 -9.70
C ILE A 67 -7.59 -28.80 -9.39
N ASN A 68 -7.60 -27.90 -10.36
CA ASN A 68 -7.97 -26.49 -10.19
C ASN A 68 -9.12 -26.05 -11.11
N ASP A 69 -9.68 -26.98 -11.86
CA ASP A 69 -10.70 -26.75 -12.89
C ASP A 69 -11.99 -27.53 -12.63
N ALA A 70 -12.02 -28.39 -11.61
CA ALA A 70 -13.21 -29.14 -11.23
C ALA A 70 -14.30 -28.24 -10.61
N ILE A 71 -13.90 -27.29 -9.77
CA ILE A 71 -14.80 -26.33 -9.12
C ILE A 71 -14.19 -24.94 -9.28
N SER A 72 -14.95 -24.00 -9.84
CA SER A 72 -14.47 -22.64 -10.06
C SER A 72 -14.01 -21.99 -8.74
N GLY A 73 -12.78 -21.49 -8.73
CA GLY A 73 -12.19 -20.82 -7.56
C GLY A 73 -11.64 -21.77 -6.48
N VAL A 74 -11.65 -23.09 -6.70
CA VAL A 74 -11.14 -24.07 -5.75
C VAL A 74 -10.00 -24.87 -6.38
N ALA A 75 -8.87 -24.94 -5.67
CA ALA A 75 -7.78 -25.85 -5.99
C ALA A 75 -7.78 -27.02 -5.00
N ILE A 76 -8.02 -28.22 -5.51
CA ILE A 76 -8.00 -29.46 -4.75
C ILE A 76 -6.64 -30.12 -4.95
N GLU A 77 -5.95 -30.44 -3.85
CA GLU A 77 -4.72 -31.21 -3.88
C GLU A 77 -4.94 -32.58 -3.25
N LEU A 78 -4.83 -33.62 -4.07
CA LEU A 78 -5.00 -35.02 -3.66
C LEU A 78 -3.73 -35.50 -2.95
N LYS A 79 -3.91 -35.99 -1.72
CA LYS A 79 -2.82 -36.50 -0.89
C LYS A 79 -2.80 -38.02 -0.78
N LYS A 80 -3.97 -38.65 -0.78
CA LYS A 80 -4.12 -40.10 -0.62
C LYS A 80 -5.45 -40.56 -1.23
N SER A 81 -5.45 -41.77 -1.82
CA SER A 81 -6.68 -42.45 -2.24
C SER A 81 -7.55 -42.83 -1.05
N GLN A 82 -8.86 -42.77 -1.22
CA GLN A 82 -9.83 -43.40 -0.32
C GLN A 82 -9.97 -44.88 -0.67
N ASN A 83 -10.28 -45.72 0.33
CA ASN A 83 -10.63 -47.12 0.13
C ASN A 83 -12.15 -47.28 -0.03
N ALA A 84 -12.57 -48.42 -0.60
CA ALA A 84 -13.99 -48.77 -0.65
C ALA A 84 -14.57 -48.87 0.77
N GLY A 85 -15.63 -48.11 1.03
CA GLY A 85 -16.28 -48.02 2.34
C GLY A 85 -15.78 -46.88 3.24
N ASP A 86 -14.74 -46.14 2.83
CA ASP A 86 -14.34 -44.93 3.54
C ASP A 86 -15.44 -43.85 3.44
N THR A 87 -15.60 -43.08 4.52
CA THR A 87 -16.52 -41.94 4.54
C THR A 87 -16.08 -40.89 3.51
N PRO A 88 -16.97 -40.38 2.64
CA PRO A 88 -16.62 -39.32 1.70
C PRO A 88 -16.09 -38.06 2.40
N VAL A 89 -15.10 -37.39 1.80
CA VAL A 89 -14.60 -36.11 2.30
C VAL A 89 -15.62 -35.02 1.99
N SER A 90 -16.18 -34.39 3.02
CA SER A 90 -17.05 -33.22 2.85
C SER A 90 -16.23 -31.94 2.88
N ILE A 91 -16.28 -31.16 1.80
CA ILE A 91 -15.66 -29.84 1.71
C ILE A 91 -16.78 -28.80 1.79
N THR A 92 -16.71 -27.93 2.79
CA THR A 92 -17.66 -26.83 2.94
C THR A 92 -16.97 -25.51 2.66
N ILE A 93 -17.36 -24.84 1.58
CA ILE A 93 -16.87 -23.52 1.22
C ILE A 93 -17.77 -22.48 1.90
N LYS A 94 -17.18 -21.62 2.72
CA LYS A 94 -17.86 -20.53 3.41
C LYS A 94 -17.08 -19.24 3.24
N ASN A 95 -17.79 -18.13 3.28
CA ASN A 95 -17.17 -16.81 3.34
C ASN A 95 -16.39 -16.68 4.64
N ASP A 96 -15.18 -16.16 4.55
CA ASP A 96 -14.34 -15.87 5.71
C ASP A 96 -14.79 -14.53 6.33
N ALA A 97 -15.85 -14.61 7.14
CA ALA A 97 -16.45 -13.44 7.80
C ALA A 97 -15.45 -12.69 8.68
N VAL A 98 -14.48 -13.41 9.25
CA VAL A 98 -13.42 -12.82 10.10
C VAL A 98 -12.55 -11.90 9.26
N LYS A 99 -12.05 -12.35 8.11
CA LYS A 99 -11.22 -11.51 7.23
C LYS A 99 -11.96 -10.30 6.68
N VAL A 100 -13.24 -10.45 6.34
CA VAL A 100 -14.06 -9.32 5.89
C VAL A 100 -14.21 -8.29 7.02
N ARG A 101 -14.45 -8.76 8.24
CA ARG A 101 -14.53 -7.89 9.42
C ARG A 101 -13.21 -7.15 9.68
N GLU A 102 -12.09 -7.87 9.66
CA GLU A 102 -10.75 -7.30 9.82
C GLU A 102 -10.42 -6.25 8.76
N ALA A 103 -10.83 -6.47 7.51
CA ALA A 103 -10.64 -5.52 6.42
C ALA A 103 -11.44 -4.21 6.66
N ILE A 104 -12.69 -4.33 7.14
CA ILE A 104 -13.53 -3.18 7.48
C ILE A 104 -12.95 -2.42 8.67
N ASP A 105 -12.53 -3.13 9.73
CA ASP A 105 -11.91 -2.51 10.91
C ASP A 105 -10.60 -1.79 10.53
N SER A 106 -9.79 -2.39 9.67
CA SER A 106 -8.56 -1.78 9.14
C SER A 106 -8.85 -0.53 8.31
N PHE A 107 -9.89 -0.55 7.48
CA PHE A 107 -10.34 0.61 6.71
C PHE A 107 -10.79 1.75 7.63
N ILE A 108 -11.65 1.46 8.62
CA ILE A 108 -12.11 2.45 9.61
C ILE A 108 -10.91 3.06 10.34
N LYS A 109 -9.96 2.23 10.77
CA LYS A 109 -8.75 2.68 11.45
C LYS A 109 -7.93 3.62 10.57
N ALA A 110 -7.59 3.22 9.34
CA ALA A 110 -6.79 4.04 8.43
C ALA A 110 -7.45 5.39 8.12
N TYR A 111 -8.76 5.39 7.86
CA TYR A 111 -9.53 6.62 7.65
C TYR A 111 -9.50 7.52 8.90
N ASN A 112 -9.73 6.96 10.08
CA ASN A 112 -9.72 7.71 11.34
C ASN A 112 -8.35 8.30 11.67
N ASP A 113 -7.29 7.53 11.44
CA ASP A 113 -5.91 7.98 11.64
C ASP A 113 -5.60 9.19 10.75
N LEU A 114 -6.04 9.16 9.48
CA LEU A 114 -5.90 10.30 8.56
C LEU A 114 -6.70 11.53 9.03
N VAL A 115 -7.98 11.35 9.38
CA VAL A 115 -8.84 12.46 9.85
C VAL A 115 -8.29 13.08 11.12
N LYS A 116 -7.81 12.27 12.07
CA LYS A 116 -7.16 12.74 13.31
C LYS A 116 -5.87 13.48 13.00
N PHE A 117 -5.01 12.92 12.16
CA PHE A 117 -3.75 13.55 11.76
C PHE A 117 -3.98 14.95 11.16
N ILE A 118 -4.91 15.07 10.21
CA ILE A 118 -5.25 16.37 9.62
C ILE A 118 -5.79 17.32 10.71
N SER A 119 -6.74 16.86 11.52
CA SER A 119 -7.35 17.68 12.58
C SER A 119 -6.32 18.21 13.58
N ASP A 120 -5.39 17.36 14.02
CA ASP A 120 -4.35 17.73 14.98
C ASP A 120 -3.37 18.74 14.39
N LYS A 121 -3.06 18.64 13.10
CA LYS A 121 -2.14 19.56 12.44
C LYS A 121 -2.80 20.87 11.99
N THR A 122 -4.13 20.92 11.85
CA THR A 122 -4.86 22.13 11.43
C THR A 122 -5.63 22.83 12.55
N LYS A 123 -5.77 22.23 13.74
CA LYS A 123 -6.53 22.85 14.84
C LYS A 123 -5.88 24.12 15.36
N THR A 124 -6.71 25.04 15.83
CA THR A 124 -6.32 26.08 16.77
C THR A 124 -7.00 25.73 18.08
N THR A 125 -6.24 25.58 19.15
CA THR A 125 -6.79 25.23 20.46
C THR A 125 -7.50 26.44 21.09
N SER A 126 -8.34 26.19 22.09
CA SER A 126 -9.17 27.22 22.73
C SER A 126 -8.36 28.29 23.48
N ASP A 127 -7.13 27.97 23.89
CA ASP A 127 -6.12 28.87 24.45
C ASP A 127 -5.32 29.63 23.37
N GLY A 128 -5.68 29.47 22.10
CA GLY A 128 -5.11 30.22 20.97
C GLY A 128 -3.84 29.60 20.37
N VAL A 129 -3.40 28.42 20.83
CA VAL A 129 -2.23 27.74 20.27
C VAL A 129 -2.56 27.22 18.87
N ARG A 130 -1.75 27.63 17.90
CA ARG A 130 -1.88 27.24 16.49
C ARG A 130 -0.93 26.10 16.17
N SER A 131 -1.47 25.00 15.66
CA SER A 131 -0.71 23.94 15.01
C SER A 131 -0.02 24.43 13.72
N ILE A 132 0.96 23.64 13.26
CA ILE A 132 1.82 23.99 12.11
C ILE A 132 1.05 24.29 10.81
N PHE A 133 -0.14 23.70 10.61
CA PHE A 133 -1.00 23.94 9.45
C PHE A 133 -2.34 24.61 9.83
N SER A 134 -2.39 25.33 10.94
CA SER A 134 -3.60 26.08 11.30
C SER A 134 -3.95 27.13 10.26
N GLY A 135 -5.15 27.02 9.67
CA GLY A 135 -5.60 27.88 8.59
C GLY A 135 -5.22 27.38 7.19
N ASP A 136 -4.65 26.18 7.06
CA ASP A 136 -4.46 25.56 5.74
C ASP A 136 -5.81 25.08 5.17
N TYR A 137 -6.40 25.92 4.33
CA TYR A 137 -7.68 25.64 3.69
C TYR A 137 -7.68 24.38 2.82
N THR A 138 -6.53 23.95 2.27
CA THR A 138 -6.50 22.74 1.45
C THR A 138 -6.59 21.49 2.31
N LEU A 139 -5.92 21.45 3.46
CA LEU A 139 -6.04 20.33 4.39
C LEU A 139 -7.42 20.30 5.04
N MET A 140 -7.97 21.46 5.40
CA MET A 140 -9.35 21.56 5.90
C MET A 140 -10.38 21.10 4.86
N ARG A 141 -10.23 21.51 3.60
CA ARG A 141 -11.08 21.07 2.50
C ARG A 141 -10.96 19.57 2.25
N LEU A 142 -9.73 19.04 2.25
CA LEU A 142 -9.48 17.60 2.13
C LEU A 142 -10.26 16.82 3.19
N LYS A 143 -10.21 17.23 4.46
CA LYS A 143 -10.97 16.60 5.54
C LYS A 143 -12.49 16.64 5.29
N THR A 144 -13.03 17.78 4.88
CA THR A 144 -14.46 17.94 4.58
C THR A 144 -14.88 17.05 3.40
N ASP A 145 -14.10 17.04 2.33
CA ASP A 145 -14.40 16.26 1.14
C ASP A 145 -14.27 14.75 1.41
N LEU A 146 -13.28 14.29 2.20
CA LEU A 146 -13.19 12.91 2.68
C LEU A 146 -14.47 12.47 3.40
N ARG A 147 -14.97 13.32 4.31
CA ARG A 147 -16.21 13.07 5.03
C ARG A 147 -17.40 12.96 4.09
N LEU A 148 -17.48 13.82 3.07
CA LEU A 148 -18.53 13.77 2.06
C LEU A 148 -18.46 12.50 1.22
N LYS A 149 -17.27 12.04 0.84
CA LYS A 149 -17.09 10.81 0.07
C LYS A 149 -17.52 9.57 0.86
N VAL A 150 -17.16 9.49 2.13
CA VAL A 150 -17.46 8.32 2.97
C VAL A 150 -18.93 8.29 3.43
N SER A 151 -19.56 9.46 3.52
CA SER A 151 -21.00 9.58 3.86
C SER A 151 -21.90 9.59 2.62
N GLY A 152 -21.30 9.52 1.42
CA GLY A 152 -22.01 9.57 0.15
C GLY A 152 -22.74 8.27 -0.16
N GLN A 153 -23.82 8.39 -0.93
CA GLN A 153 -24.60 7.24 -1.39
C GLN A 153 -23.86 6.45 -2.47
N VAL A 154 -24.00 5.12 -2.44
CA VAL A 154 -23.63 4.21 -3.51
C VAL A 154 -24.85 3.90 -4.38
N SER A 155 -24.64 3.86 -5.69
CA SER A 155 -25.70 3.80 -6.70
C SER A 155 -26.25 2.38 -6.87
N THR A 156 -25.39 1.38 -6.70
CA THR A 156 -25.70 -0.03 -6.89
C THR A 156 -25.86 -0.79 -5.58
N GLY A 157 -26.79 -1.75 -5.53
CA GLY A 157 -26.99 -2.64 -4.39
C GLY A 157 -28.12 -2.21 -3.44
N ALA A 158 -28.50 -3.13 -2.56
CA ALA A 158 -29.52 -2.86 -1.53
C ALA A 158 -28.96 -2.00 -0.39
N LEU A 159 -27.67 -2.19 -0.07
CA LEU A 159 -26.92 -1.36 0.88
C LEU A 159 -26.32 -0.18 0.12
N ARG A 160 -26.70 1.04 0.51
CA ARG A 160 -26.32 2.27 -0.22
C ARG A 160 -25.50 3.24 0.63
N PHE A 161 -25.49 3.05 1.95
CA PHE A 161 -24.76 3.87 2.91
C PHE A 161 -24.01 3.01 3.93
N LEU A 162 -22.93 3.54 4.53
CA LEU A 162 -22.25 2.89 5.67
C LEU A 162 -23.17 2.65 6.87
N SER A 163 -24.15 3.52 7.07
CA SER A 163 -25.16 3.35 8.12
C SER A 163 -26.00 2.09 7.92
N ASP A 164 -26.17 1.64 6.68
CA ASP A 164 -26.93 0.43 6.38
C ASP A 164 -26.24 -0.82 6.92
N ILE A 165 -24.91 -0.78 7.06
CA ILE A 165 -24.11 -1.85 7.67
C ILE A 165 -23.72 -1.58 9.13
N GLY A 166 -24.30 -0.55 9.77
CA GLY A 166 -24.03 -0.25 11.18
C GLY A 166 -22.73 0.52 11.42
N ILE A 167 -22.20 1.22 10.41
CA ILE A 167 -21.08 2.14 10.55
C ILE A 167 -21.60 3.58 10.47
N LYS A 168 -21.28 4.41 11.47
CA LYS A 168 -21.69 5.81 11.53
C LYS A 168 -20.51 6.76 11.36
N THR A 169 -20.80 7.93 10.77
CA THR A 169 -19.89 9.08 10.75
C THR A 169 -20.15 9.97 11.97
N ASN A 170 -19.13 10.18 12.79
CA ASN A 170 -19.17 11.03 13.98
C ASN A 170 -19.12 12.53 13.59
N GLN A 171 -19.42 13.40 14.57
CA GLN A 171 -19.42 14.85 14.37
C GLN A 171 -18.06 15.41 13.93
N ASP A 172 -16.98 14.81 14.44
CA ASP A 172 -15.59 15.17 14.12
C ASP A 172 -15.13 14.69 12.72
N GLY A 173 -15.97 13.89 12.06
CA GLY A 173 -15.73 13.29 10.75
C GLY A 173 -15.12 11.89 10.78
N THR A 174 -14.85 11.32 11.96
CA THR A 174 -14.36 9.94 12.11
C THR A 174 -15.48 8.91 11.88
N LEU A 175 -15.14 7.67 11.57
CA LEU A 175 -16.06 6.54 11.49
C LEU A 175 -16.04 5.74 12.79
N SER A 176 -17.19 5.18 13.17
CA SER A 176 -17.28 4.21 14.25
C SER A 176 -18.38 3.19 13.97
N ILE A 177 -18.26 2.01 14.57
CA ILE A 177 -19.27 0.96 14.44
C ILE A 177 -20.35 1.25 15.48
N SER A 178 -21.55 1.61 15.00
CA SER A 178 -22.72 1.84 15.85
C SER A 178 -23.47 0.56 16.15
N ASP A 179 -23.43 -0.42 15.24
CA ASP A 179 -24.12 -1.70 15.40
C ASP A 179 -23.24 -2.84 14.86
N GLY A 180 -22.44 -3.42 15.75
CA GLY A 180 -21.54 -4.52 15.41
C GLY A 180 -22.28 -5.82 15.07
N ALA A 181 -23.41 -6.10 15.75
CA ALA A 181 -24.19 -7.31 15.50
C ALA A 181 -24.84 -7.28 14.11
N LYS A 182 -25.33 -6.12 13.68
CA LYS A 182 -25.85 -5.93 12.31
C LYS A 182 -24.75 -6.12 11.28
N LEU A 183 -23.56 -5.55 11.53
CA LEU A 183 -22.40 -5.73 10.65
C LEU A 183 -22.03 -7.20 10.52
N ASP A 184 -21.87 -7.91 11.64
CA ASP A 184 -21.46 -9.32 11.66
C ASP A 184 -22.51 -10.23 11.00
N ARG A 185 -23.80 -9.92 11.19
CA ARG A 185 -24.90 -10.61 10.50
C ARG A 185 -24.80 -10.41 8.99
N LEU A 186 -24.68 -9.17 8.51
CA LEU A 186 -24.62 -8.87 7.07
C LEU A 186 -23.38 -9.46 6.41
N ILE A 187 -22.23 -9.49 7.10
CA ILE A 187 -21.04 -10.17 6.60
C ILE A 187 -21.29 -11.68 6.44
N SER A 188 -22.03 -12.28 7.38
CA SER A 188 -22.29 -13.72 7.39
C SER A 188 -23.37 -14.13 6.38
N THR A 189 -24.42 -13.32 6.19
CA THR A 189 -25.56 -13.65 5.34
C THR A 189 -25.46 -13.09 3.92
N ASP A 190 -24.90 -11.89 3.76
CA ASP A 190 -25.00 -11.09 2.54
C ASP A 190 -23.66 -10.41 2.18
N VAL A 191 -22.56 -11.18 2.24
CA VAL A 191 -21.20 -10.64 2.03
C VAL A 191 -21.05 -9.89 0.71
N SER A 192 -21.75 -10.33 -0.35
CA SER A 192 -21.66 -9.72 -1.68
C SER A 192 -22.25 -8.31 -1.70
N GLN A 193 -23.27 -8.03 -0.88
CA GLN A 193 -23.83 -6.69 -0.73
C GLN A 193 -22.85 -5.78 0.04
N VAL A 194 -22.20 -6.32 1.08
CA VAL A 194 -21.15 -5.61 1.81
C VAL A 194 -19.97 -5.31 0.88
N GLU A 195 -19.51 -6.29 0.10
CA GLU A 195 -18.45 -6.12 -0.88
C GLU A 195 -18.81 -5.04 -1.92
N SER A 196 -20.02 -5.10 -2.49
CA SER A 196 -20.50 -4.12 -3.47
C SER A 196 -20.52 -2.70 -2.90
N LEU A 197 -20.86 -2.51 -1.62
CA LEU A 197 -20.87 -1.18 -0.98
C LEU A 197 -19.48 -0.53 -0.99
N PHE A 198 -18.41 -1.31 -0.85
CA PHE A 198 -17.03 -0.80 -0.84
C PHE A 198 -16.37 -0.79 -2.22
N ASN A 199 -16.55 -1.86 -3.01
CA ASN A 199 -15.72 -2.18 -4.17
C ASN A 199 -16.40 -2.03 -5.53
N SER A 200 -17.71 -1.72 -5.57
CA SER A 200 -18.37 -1.38 -6.84
C SER A 200 -17.69 -0.18 -7.51
N SER A 201 -17.98 0.06 -8.79
CA SER A 201 -17.41 1.18 -9.55
C SER A 201 -17.63 2.54 -8.89
N ASP A 202 -18.73 2.70 -8.16
CA ASP A 202 -19.01 3.88 -7.34
C ASP A 202 -19.02 3.56 -5.83
N GLY A 203 -18.36 2.47 -5.43
CA GLY A 203 -18.22 2.05 -4.05
C GLY A 203 -17.37 3.02 -3.24
N ILE A 204 -17.50 2.94 -1.92
CA ILE A 204 -16.88 3.90 -0.99
C ILE A 204 -15.35 3.86 -1.07
N ALA A 205 -14.75 2.67 -1.15
CA ALA A 205 -13.31 2.53 -1.24
C ALA A 205 -12.77 3.09 -2.56
N VAL A 206 -13.48 2.87 -3.67
CA VAL A 206 -13.15 3.39 -4.99
C VAL A 206 -13.23 4.92 -5.00
N LYS A 207 -14.35 5.50 -4.53
CA LYS A 207 -14.56 6.95 -4.40
C LYS A 207 -13.46 7.62 -3.57
N LEU A 208 -13.04 7.01 -2.46
CA LEU A 208 -11.96 7.53 -1.62
C LEU A 208 -10.60 7.41 -2.31
N LYS A 209 -10.29 6.28 -2.93
CA LYS A 209 -9.04 6.07 -3.66
C LYS A 209 -8.87 7.10 -4.78
N GLU A 210 -9.88 7.26 -5.62
CA GLU A 210 -9.88 8.24 -6.72
C GLU A 210 -9.74 9.68 -6.20
N PHE A 211 -10.38 9.99 -5.08
CA PHE A 211 -10.31 11.32 -4.50
C PHE A 211 -8.93 11.63 -3.88
N ILE A 212 -8.30 10.66 -3.23
CA ILE A 212 -6.99 10.84 -2.57
C ILE A 212 -5.85 10.80 -3.58
N ASN A 213 -5.98 10.03 -4.67
CA ASN A 213 -4.90 9.80 -5.63
C ASN A 213 -4.24 11.11 -6.17
N PRO A 214 -4.98 12.16 -6.57
CA PRO A 214 -4.39 13.43 -7.00
C PRO A 214 -3.52 14.15 -5.95
N PHE A 215 -3.72 13.86 -4.67
CA PHE A 215 -2.94 14.45 -3.58
C PHE A 215 -1.60 13.74 -3.38
N VAL A 216 -1.60 12.41 -3.45
CA VAL A 216 -0.47 11.55 -3.08
C VAL A 216 0.34 11.01 -4.26
N GLN A 217 -0.20 11.08 -5.48
CA GLN A 217 0.55 10.68 -6.67
C GLN A 217 1.80 11.55 -6.87
N ILE A 218 2.78 11.03 -7.60
CA ILE A 218 4.00 11.75 -7.95
C ILE A 218 3.65 13.06 -8.68
N GLY A 219 4.19 14.17 -8.19
CA GLY A 219 3.87 15.50 -8.72
C GLY A 219 2.47 15.99 -8.38
N GLY A 220 1.77 15.30 -7.47
CA GLY A 220 0.46 15.64 -6.93
C GLY A 220 0.47 16.89 -6.03
N VAL A 221 -0.66 17.14 -5.37
CA VAL A 221 -0.84 18.35 -4.55
C VAL A 221 0.20 18.45 -3.42
N ILE A 222 0.47 17.34 -2.72
CA ILE A 222 1.40 17.34 -1.60
C ILE A 222 2.83 17.57 -2.07
N ASP A 223 3.26 16.85 -3.11
CA ASP A 223 4.60 17.01 -3.70
C ASP A 223 4.87 18.44 -4.15
N ARG A 224 3.91 19.07 -4.86
CA ARG A 224 4.06 20.46 -5.32
C ARG A 224 4.20 21.43 -4.15
N ARG A 225 3.46 21.21 -3.05
CA ARG A 225 3.57 22.03 -1.84
C ARG A 225 4.92 21.86 -1.15
N VAL A 226 5.42 20.62 -1.04
CA VAL A 226 6.75 20.35 -0.49
C VAL A 226 7.83 21.03 -1.32
N ASN A 227 7.76 20.93 -2.66
CA ASN A 227 8.73 21.57 -3.55
C ASN A 227 8.67 23.09 -3.49
N SER A 228 7.46 23.67 -3.44
CA SER A 228 7.30 25.11 -3.25
C SER A 228 7.90 25.58 -1.92
N GLY A 229 7.70 24.82 -0.84
CA GLY A 229 8.30 25.15 0.46
C GLY A 229 9.83 25.06 0.43
N LYS A 230 10.40 24.04 -0.21
CA LYS A 230 11.86 23.92 -0.40
C LYS A 230 12.44 25.09 -1.18
N GLU A 231 11.77 25.52 -2.25
CA GLU A 231 12.24 26.65 -3.05
C GLU A 231 12.17 27.97 -2.27
N GLN A 232 11.11 28.17 -1.46
CA GLN A 232 11.02 29.32 -0.57
C GLN A 232 12.15 29.34 0.47
N ILE A 233 12.46 28.19 1.09
CA ILE A 233 13.58 28.07 2.03
C ILE A 233 14.89 28.47 1.35
N LYS A 234 15.14 27.93 0.16
CA LYS A 234 16.35 28.25 -0.62
C LYS A 234 16.46 29.74 -0.94
N GLN A 235 15.37 30.38 -1.37
CA GLN A 235 15.35 31.82 -1.65
C GLN A 235 15.61 32.66 -0.39
N LEU A 236 15.07 32.25 0.76
CA LEU A 236 15.32 32.91 2.04
C LEU A 236 16.79 32.76 2.46
N ASP A 237 17.39 31.59 2.29
CA ASP A 237 18.80 31.35 2.61
C ASP A 237 19.72 32.26 1.79
N GLU A 238 19.47 32.41 0.48
CA GLU A 238 20.25 33.32 -0.38
C GLU A 238 20.08 34.79 0.02
N ARG A 239 18.87 35.19 0.46
CA ARG A 239 18.62 36.53 0.99
C ARG A 239 19.37 36.79 2.30
N ILE A 240 19.39 35.81 3.20
CA ILE A 240 20.14 35.89 4.46
C ILE A 240 21.64 36.06 4.18
N LYS A 241 22.21 35.25 3.27
CA LYS A 241 23.62 35.38 2.86
C LYS A 241 23.94 36.77 2.32
N SER A 242 23.09 37.28 1.43
CA SER A 242 23.28 38.60 0.82
C SER A 242 23.22 39.73 1.87
N LEU A 243 22.28 39.65 2.82
CA LEU A 243 22.17 40.62 3.92
C LEU A 243 23.39 40.57 4.85
N ASN A 244 23.88 39.38 5.19
CA ASN A 244 25.09 39.25 6.00
C ASN A 244 26.30 39.88 5.31
N SER A 245 26.48 39.62 4.01
CA SER A 245 27.56 40.25 3.23
C SER A 245 27.48 41.78 3.24
N LEU A 246 26.28 42.34 3.13
CA LEU A 246 26.07 43.80 3.20
C LEU A 246 26.41 44.36 4.59
N ILE A 247 26.01 43.65 5.67
CA ILE A 247 26.32 44.03 7.05
C ILE A 247 27.85 44.06 7.24
N ASP A 248 28.56 43.04 6.76
CA ASP A 248 30.02 42.95 6.88
C ASP A 248 30.73 44.08 6.13
N GLN A 249 30.30 44.38 4.90
CA GLN A 249 30.84 45.49 4.12
C GLN A 249 30.62 46.84 4.80
N ARG A 250 29.43 47.05 5.38
CA ARG A 250 29.11 48.30 6.08
C ARG A 250 29.90 48.44 7.37
N ALA A 251 30.06 47.34 8.13
CA ALA A 251 30.89 47.33 9.32
C ALA A 251 32.35 47.69 8.99
N GLU A 252 32.88 47.13 7.90
CA GLU A 252 34.23 47.42 7.43
C GLU A 252 34.40 48.87 6.96
N ALA A 253 33.44 49.40 6.21
CA ALA A 253 33.44 50.81 5.79
C ALA A 253 33.44 51.76 7.00
N LEU A 254 32.60 51.47 8.01
CA LEU A 254 32.56 52.23 9.26
C LEU A 254 33.90 52.15 10.01
N ARG A 255 34.52 50.97 10.12
CA ARG A 255 35.86 50.83 10.72
C ARG A 255 36.91 51.70 10.04
N LYS A 256 36.90 51.75 8.70
CA LYS A 256 37.80 52.62 7.93
C LYS A 256 37.54 54.10 8.20
N GLN A 257 36.28 54.53 8.24
CA GLN A 257 35.92 55.91 8.58
C GLN A 257 36.38 56.28 9.99
N PHE A 258 36.19 55.40 10.98
CA PHE A 258 36.68 55.64 12.33
C PHE A 258 38.21 55.73 12.41
N ALA A 259 38.95 54.88 11.70
CA ALA A 259 40.41 54.95 11.65
C ALA A 259 40.91 56.27 11.01
N GLN A 260 40.22 56.76 9.99
CA GLN A 260 40.51 58.06 9.37
C GLN A 260 40.23 59.22 10.33
N LEU A 261 39.09 59.20 11.02
CA LEU A 261 38.74 60.20 12.04
C LEU A 261 39.75 60.22 13.19
N GLN A 262 40.20 59.06 13.67
CA GLN A 262 41.26 58.97 14.68
C GLN A 262 42.57 59.58 14.17
N SER A 263 42.96 59.28 12.94
CA SER A 263 44.18 59.84 12.33
C SER A 263 44.10 61.37 12.21
N LEU A 264 42.94 61.89 11.80
CA LEU A 264 42.67 63.33 11.75
C LEU A 264 42.72 63.95 13.15
N TYR A 265 42.11 63.31 14.14
CA TYR A 265 42.17 63.74 15.55
C TYR A 265 43.62 63.84 16.04
N TYR A 266 44.45 62.81 15.84
CA TYR A 266 45.87 62.86 16.20
C TYR A 266 46.64 63.95 15.46
N ALA A 267 46.35 64.17 14.18
CA ALA A 267 46.96 65.28 13.43
C ALA A 267 46.56 66.65 14.01
N PHE A 268 45.29 66.82 14.36
CA PHE A 268 44.77 68.04 14.99
C PHE A 268 45.37 68.27 16.37
N THR A 269 45.47 67.23 17.23
CA THR A 269 46.12 67.33 18.54
C THR A 269 47.59 67.74 18.39
N ARG A 270 48.34 67.15 17.45
CA ARG A 270 49.73 67.56 17.17
C ARG A 270 49.81 69.03 16.75
N GLN A 271 48.90 69.47 15.88
CA GLN A 271 48.84 70.87 15.45
C GLN A 271 48.53 71.81 16.62
N GLN A 272 47.59 71.45 17.49
CA GLN A 272 47.26 72.20 18.70
C GLN A 272 48.46 72.32 19.65
N THR A 273 49.17 71.21 19.91
CA THR A 273 50.39 71.22 20.74
C THR A 273 51.49 72.10 20.12
N MET A 274 51.69 72.03 18.81
CA MET A 274 52.66 72.88 18.11
C MET A 274 52.31 74.36 18.23
N ILE A 275 51.04 74.73 18.07
CA ILE A 275 50.56 76.11 18.25
C ILE A 275 50.79 76.57 19.69
N GLN A 276 50.46 75.74 20.69
CA GLN A 276 50.69 76.07 22.10
C GLN A 276 52.18 76.32 22.41
N GLN A 277 53.08 75.47 21.90
CA GLN A 277 54.52 75.66 22.04
C GLN A 277 55.02 76.93 21.35
N LEU A 278 54.53 77.23 20.15
CA LEU A 278 54.84 78.49 19.46
C LEU A 278 54.36 79.70 20.27
N THR A 279 53.14 79.68 20.81
CA THR A 279 52.64 80.79 21.65
C THR A 279 53.41 80.97 22.95
N GLN A 280 53.94 79.90 23.56
CA GLN A 280 54.83 80.00 24.73
C GLN A 280 56.22 80.55 24.39
N ILE A 281 56.71 80.34 23.17
CA ILE A 281 58.00 80.89 22.70
C ILE A 281 57.85 82.38 22.31
N LEU A 282 56.66 82.78 21.83
CA LEU A 282 56.35 84.13 21.36
C LEU A 282 55.78 85.08 22.44
N MET A 283 55.54 84.59 23.67
CA MET A 283 55.16 85.40 24.83
C MET A 283 55.95 84.92 26.07
N PRO A 284 57.00 85.65 26.51
CA PRO A 284 57.65 85.40 27.80
C PRO A 284 56.77 85.81 29.00
#